data_AF-A0A3D4R3U6-F1
#
_entry.id   AF-A0A3D4R3U6-F1
#
_cell.length_a   1.000
_cell.length_b   1.000
_cell.length_c   1.000
_cell.angle_alpha   90.00
_cell.angle_beta   90.00
_cell.angle_gamma   90.00
#
_symmetry.space_group_name_H-M   'P 1'
#
loop_
_entity.id
_entity.type
_entity.pdbx_description
1 polymer ?
#
loop_
_entity_poly.entity_id
_entity_poly.type
_entity_poly.pdbx_seq_one_letter_code
_entity_poly.pdbx_strand_id
1 'polypeptide(L)' 'MFSFRSPSFKQLSLDRDQLQGDDLIELMLKEPRLIRRPIVKIGRKVYFGASADALADIINK' A
#
# COMPACT_ATOMS: atom_id res chain seq x y z
N MET A 1 -1.51 -2.20 3.05
CA MET A 1 -0.30 -1.83 2.29
C MET A 1 -0.56 -1.89 0.78
N PHE A 2 -0.96 -3.04 0.24
CA PHE A 2 -1.23 -3.20 -1.21
C PHE A 2 -2.53 -2.50 -1.67
N SER A 3 -2.58 -2.09 -2.94
CA SER A 3 -3.63 -1.30 -3.56
C SER A 3 -4.37 -2.10 -4.64
N PHE A 4 -5.24 -3.01 -4.20
CA PHE A 4 -6.09 -3.83 -5.08
C PHE A 4 -7.12 -3.06 -5.92
N ARG A 5 -7.34 -1.78 -5.59
CA ARG A 5 -8.25 -0.89 -6.33
C ARG A 5 -7.53 -0.05 -7.39
N SER A 6 -6.20 -0.14 -7.47
CA SER A 6 -5.42 0.63 -8.46
C SER A 6 -5.79 0.22 -9.89
N PRO A 7 -5.75 1.16 -10.85
CA PRO A 7 -5.93 0.83 -12.27
C PRO A 7 -4.92 -0.23 -12.74
N SER A 8 -3.66 -0.14 -12.28
CA SER A 8 -2.62 -1.13 -12.60
C SER A 8 -2.99 -2.54 -12.15
N PHE A 9 -3.53 -2.72 -10.94
CA PHE A 9 -3.96 -4.05 -10.48
C PHE A 9 -5.10 -4.61 -11.33
N LYS A 10 -6.08 -3.76 -11.70
CA LYS A 10 -7.20 -4.18 -12.55
C LYS A 10 -6.75 -4.66 -13.93
N GLN A 11 -5.68 -4.08 -14.48
CA GLN A 11 -5.13 -4.48 -15.78
C GLN A 11 -4.42 -5.84 -15.74
N LEU A 12 -3.89 -6.24 -14.57
CA LEU A 12 -3.19 -7.51 -14.41
C LEU A 12 -4.11 -8.74 -14.47
N SER A 13 -5.43 -8.56 -14.34
CA SER A 13 -6.43 -9.65 -14.40
C SER A 13 -6.11 -10.85 -13.49
N LEU A 14 -5.48 -10.58 -12.34
CA LEU A 14 -5.09 -11.59 -11.36
C LEU A 14 -6.23 -11.85 -10.37
N ASP A 15 -6.41 -13.11 -10.01
CA ASP A 15 -7.29 -13.51 -8.91
C ASP A 15 -6.63 -13.18 -7.57
N ARG A 16 -7.36 -12.46 -6.71
CA ARG A 16 -6.85 -12.02 -5.41
C ARG A 16 -6.67 -13.18 -4.45
N ASP A 17 -7.52 -14.19 -4.56
CA ASP A 17 -7.57 -15.30 -3.61
C ASP A 17 -6.42 -16.30 -3.83
N GLN A 18 -5.70 -16.16 -4.95
CA GLN A 18 -4.53 -16.99 -5.29
C GLN A 18 -3.19 -16.35 -4.93
N LEU A 19 -3.16 -15.07 -4.55
CA LEU A 19 -1.92 -14.33 -4.28
C LEU A 19 -1.45 -14.56 -2.84
N GLN A 20 -0.19 -14.99 -2.68
CA GLN A 20 0.46 -15.12 -1.38
C GLN A 20 1.28 -13.88 -1.01
N GLY A 21 1.76 -13.83 0.23
CA GLY A 21 2.51 -12.70 0.76
C GLY A 21 3.71 -12.30 -0.10
N ASP A 22 4.50 -13.29 -0.54
CA ASP A 22 5.69 -13.05 -1.36
C ASP A 22 5.34 -12.55 -2.76
N ASP A 23 4.27 -13.09 -3.37
CA ASP A 23 3.77 -12.64 -4.67
C ASP A 23 3.37 -11.16 -4.62
N LEU A 24 2.73 -10.73 -3.52
CA LEU A 24 2.35 -9.34 -3.33
C LEU A 24 3.58 -8.44 -3.23
N ILE A 25 4.65 -8.88 -2.56
CA ILE A 25 5.91 -8.13 -2.48
C ILE A 25 6.56 -8.04 -3.86
N GLU A 26 6.65 -9.13 -4.62
CA GLU A 26 7.16 -9.11 -5.99
C GLU A 26 6.37 -8.17 -6.90
N LEU A 27 5.05 -8.20 -6.80
CA LEU A 27 4.18 -7.31 -7.56
C LEU A 27 4.42 -5.84 -7.18
N MET A 28 4.58 -5.52 -5.90
CA MET A 28 4.94 -4.17 -5.45
C MET A 28 6.31 -3.72 -6.00
N LEU A 29 7.28 -4.63 -6.12
CA LEU A 29 8.60 -4.33 -6.70
C LEU A 29 8.50 -4.04 -8.21
N LYS A 30 7.70 -4.83 -8.94
CA LYS A 30 7.49 -4.66 -10.39
C LYS A 30 6.66 -3.42 -10.72
N GLU A 31 5.62 -3.16 -9.93
CA GLU A 31 4.73 -2.01 -10.11
C GLU A 31 4.52 -1.26 -8.78
N PRO A 32 5.37 -0.24 -8.50
CA PRO A 32 5.30 0.52 -7.25
C PRO A 32 3.97 1.25 -7.02
N ARG A 33 3.14 1.48 -8.06
CA ARG A 33 1.80 2.06 -7.91
C ARG A 33 0.83 1.13 -7.18
N LEU A 34 1.18 -0.16 -7.02
CA LEU A 34 0.42 -1.11 -6.22
C LEU A 34 0.58 -0.87 -4.72
N ILE A 35 1.48 0.01 -4.27
CA ILE A 35 1.61 0.36 -2.85
C ILE A 35 0.70 1.55 -2.54
N ARG A 36 -0.10 1.47 -1.48
CA ARG A 36 -0.96 2.58 -1.01
C ARG A 36 -0.12 3.77 -0.56
N ARG A 37 -0.49 4.97 -1.00
CA ARG A 37 0.22 6.24 -0.76
C ARG A 37 -0.70 7.29 -0.14
N PRO A 38 -0.17 8.24 0.66
CA PRO A 38 1.24 8.42 1.03
C PRO A 38 1.77 7.30 1.96
N ILE A 39 3.10 7.12 2.00
CA ILE A 39 3.77 6.20 2.93
C ILE A 39 4.55 7.05 3.93
N VAL A 40 4.22 6.92 5.21
CA VAL A 40 4.87 7.68 6.28
C VAL A 40 5.43 6.71 7.32
N LYS A 41 6.70 6.88 7.71
CA LYS A 41 7.34 6.07 8.75
C LYS A 41 7.74 6.98 9.91
N ILE A 42 7.24 6.69 11.11
CA ILE A 42 7.58 7.41 12.35
C ILE A 42 8.06 6.38 13.37
N GLY A 43 9.35 6.46 13.73
CA GLY A 43 10.01 5.45 14.56
C GLY A 43 9.91 4.05 13.93
N ARG A 44 9.25 3.13 14.66
CA ARG A 44 9.02 1.73 14.22
C ARG A 44 7.67 1.51 13.52
N LYS A 45 6.80 2.53 13.46
CA LYS A 45 5.47 2.41 12.85
C LYS A 45 5.48 2.93 11.41
N VAL A 46 4.77 2.24 10.53
CA VAL A 46 4.59 2.62 9.12
C VAL A 46 3.10 2.80 8.83
N TYR A 47 2.75 3.90 8.19
CA TYR A 47 1.40 4.29 7.83
C TYR A 47 1.27 4.31 6.31
N PHE A 48 0.26 3.62 5.78
CA PHE A 48 0.00 3.48 4.35
C PHE A 48 -1.33 4.11 3.98
N GLY A 49 -1.32 5.07 3.05
CA GLY A 49 -2.55 5.73 2.59
C GLY A 49 -3.24 6.54 3.68
N ALA A 50 -2.48 7.12 4.60
CA ALA A 50 -3.04 7.93 5.68
C ALA A 50 -3.60 9.26 5.12
N SER A 51 -4.74 9.69 5.65
CA SER A 51 -5.31 11.01 5.37
C SER A 51 -4.54 12.10 6.10
N ALA A 52 -4.70 13.35 5.66
CA ALA A 52 -4.08 14.50 6.33
C ALA A 52 -4.46 14.55 7.82
N ASP A 53 -5.73 14.33 8.15
CA ASP A 53 -6.22 14.33 9.55
C ASP A 53 -5.56 13.22 10.37
N ALA A 54 -5.50 11.99 9.83
CA ALA A 54 -4.88 10.86 10.52
C ALA A 54 -3.38 11.10 10.76
N LEU A 55 -2.69 11.78 9.83
CA LEU A 55 -1.29 12.15 10.00
C LEU A 55 -1.13 13.28 11.01
N ALA A 56 -2.01 14.27 11.02
CA ALA A 56 -2.00 15.36 12.00
C ALA A 56 -2.14 14.83 13.43
N ASP A 57 -3.05 13.89 13.67
CA ASP A 57 -3.23 13.24 14.98
C ASP A 57 -1.98 12.49 15.46
N ILE A 58 -1.17 11.96 14.53
CA ILE A 58 0.06 11.23 14.86
C ILE A 58 1.19 12.21 15.19
N ILE A 59 1.25 13.36 14.52
CA ILE A 59 2.30 14.37 14.71
C ILE A 59 2.05 15.21 15.97
N ASN A 60 0.78 15.46 16.32
CA ASN A 60 0.40 16.30 17.46
C ASN A 60 0.36 15.55 18.80
N LYS A 61 0.80 14.28 18.84
CA LYS A 61 0.97 13.47 20.05
C LYS A 61 2.42 13.47 20.51
#